data_AF-A0A6P5YUP9-F1
#
_entry.id   AF-A0A6P5YUP9-F1
#
_cell.length_a   1.000
_cell.length_b   1.000
_cell.length_c   1.000
_cell.angle_alpha   90.00
_cell.angle_beta   90.00
_cell.angle_gamma   90.00
#
_symmetry.space_group_name_H-M   'P 1'
#
loop_
_entity.id
_entity.type
_entity.pdbx_description
1 polymer ?
#
loop_
_entity_poly.entity_id
_entity_poly.type
_entity_poly.pdbx_seq_one_letter_code
_entity_poly.pdbx_strand_id
1 'polypeptide(L)'
;MSVAIKDDEIDVVIGALRSDLTSFMNEWRPIFSRFHLIIVKDPNLKEELKIPEGFNLDVYKKPDIDRVVGASTSILFSGYSCRYFGYLVSRKKYIISVDDDCIPARDNKGFLVDAVAQHITNLTTPATPFLFNTLYDPFAEGADFVRGYPFSLRSGVKCALSCGLWLNLADHDAPTQALKPEQRNSRYVDAVMTVPARVLVPISGINIAFDREVVQDLQKIESP
;
A
#
# COMPACT_ATOMS: atom_id res chain seq x y z
N MET A 1 2.20 -17.21 -14.75
CA MET A 1 0.74 -17.11 -15.01
C MET A 1 0.32 -15.72 -14.60
N SER A 2 -0.32 -14.94 -15.46
CA SER A 2 -0.89 -13.66 -15.03
C SER A 2 -2.01 -13.93 -14.03
N VAL A 3 -1.86 -13.45 -12.80
CA VAL A 3 -2.93 -13.53 -11.81
C VAL A 3 -4.07 -12.65 -12.33
N ALA A 4 -5.24 -13.24 -12.53
CA ALA A 4 -6.43 -12.48 -12.89
C ALA A 4 -6.84 -11.62 -11.69
N ILE A 5 -6.50 -10.34 -11.74
CA ILE A 5 -6.87 -9.36 -10.71
C ILE A 5 -8.37 -9.13 -10.81
N LYS A 6 -9.06 -9.32 -9.69
CA LYS A 6 -10.47 -8.99 -9.55
C LYS A 6 -10.59 -7.62 -8.91
N ASP A 7 -10.85 -6.61 -9.73
CA ASP A 7 -10.90 -5.22 -9.29
C ASP A 7 -11.98 -5.00 -8.18
N ASP A 8 -13.04 -5.82 -8.14
CA ASP A 8 -14.08 -5.81 -7.10
C ASP A 8 -13.61 -6.34 -5.74
N GLU A 9 -12.50 -7.06 -5.68
CA GLU A 9 -11.89 -7.57 -4.44
C GLU A 9 -10.88 -6.58 -3.80
N ILE A 10 -10.67 -5.39 -4.38
CA ILE A 10 -9.61 -4.44 -3.98
C ILE A 10 -10.17 -3.06 -3.60
N ASP A 11 -9.79 -2.57 -2.42
CA ASP A 11 -9.94 -1.17 -2.01
C ASP A 11 -8.58 -0.48 -1.99
N VAL A 12 -8.51 0.73 -2.55
CA VAL A 12 -7.36 1.62 -2.39
C VAL A 12 -7.68 2.67 -1.34
N VAL A 13 -6.89 2.71 -0.26
CA VAL A 13 -7.07 3.62 0.87
C VAL A 13 -6.07 4.77 0.76
N ILE A 14 -6.57 6.00 0.86
CA ILE A 14 -5.76 7.22 0.79
C ILE A 14 -6.01 8.05 2.05
N GLY A 15 -4.96 8.33 2.82
CA GLY A 15 -5.01 9.34 3.88
C GLY A 15 -4.76 10.72 3.29
N ALA A 16 -5.76 11.60 3.31
CA ALA A 16 -5.67 12.94 2.75
C ALA A 16 -5.19 13.94 3.82
N LEU A 17 -3.91 14.26 3.76
CA LEU A 17 -3.22 15.25 4.60
C LEU A 17 -3.20 16.64 3.94
N ARG A 18 -3.49 16.70 2.64
CA ARG A 18 -3.62 17.94 1.87
C ARG A 18 -5.02 18.08 1.30
N SER A 19 -5.48 19.32 1.18
CA SER A 19 -6.84 19.62 0.72
C SER A 19 -7.03 19.47 -0.79
N ASP A 20 -6.04 19.83 -1.60
CA ASP A 20 -6.12 19.66 -3.05
C ASP A 20 -5.49 18.35 -3.50
N LEU A 21 -6.33 17.37 -3.80
CA LEU A 21 -5.92 16.05 -4.32
C LEU A 21 -5.91 16.00 -5.86
N THR A 22 -6.17 17.12 -6.55
CA THR A 22 -6.36 17.14 -8.01
C THR A 22 -5.17 16.58 -8.77
N SER A 23 -3.96 17.05 -8.46
CA SER A 23 -2.75 16.59 -9.16
C SER A 23 -2.49 15.10 -8.89
N PHE A 24 -2.53 14.70 -7.62
CA PHE A 24 -2.32 13.33 -7.18
C PHE A 24 -3.30 12.36 -7.87
N MET A 25 -4.60 12.61 -7.75
CA MET A 25 -5.64 11.75 -8.31
C MET A 25 -5.55 11.67 -9.83
N ASN A 26 -5.21 12.77 -10.51
CA ASN A 26 -5.06 12.77 -11.97
C ASN A 26 -3.82 11.99 -12.43
N GLU A 27 -2.69 12.06 -11.71
CA GLU A 27 -1.52 11.23 -12.02
C GLU A 27 -1.80 9.74 -11.84
N TRP A 28 -2.51 9.38 -10.79
CA TRP A 28 -2.90 7.99 -10.50
C TRP A 28 -4.11 7.51 -11.30
N ARG A 29 -4.78 8.38 -12.05
CA ARG A 29 -6.03 8.08 -12.78
C ARG A 29 -5.97 6.81 -13.62
N PRO A 30 -4.89 6.49 -14.37
CA PRO A 30 -4.82 5.26 -15.16
C PRO A 30 -4.96 3.97 -14.33
N ILE A 31 -4.62 4.02 -13.04
CA ILE A 31 -4.71 2.89 -12.10
C ILE A 31 -5.99 3.01 -11.27
N PHE A 32 -6.20 4.15 -10.59
CA PHE A 32 -7.28 4.34 -9.63
C PHE A 32 -8.69 4.25 -10.21
N SER A 33 -8.87 4.59 -11.49
CA SER A 33 -10.20 4.55 -12.12
C SER A 33 -10.81 3.14 -12.19
N ARG A 34 -10.01 2.10 -11.99
CA ARG A 34 -10.44 0.69 -11.96
C ARG A 34 -11.01 0.26 -10.61
N PHE A 35 -10.58 0.90 -9.53
CA PHE A 35 -10.81 0.41 -8.17
C PHE A 35 -11.76 1.32 -7.40
N HIS A 36 -12.30 0.79 -6.30
CA HIS A 36 -12.97 1.63 -5.31
C HIS A 36 -11.92 2.29 -4.42
N LEU A 37 -12.10 3.59 -4.16
CA LEU A 37 -11.19 4.37 -3.34
C LEU A 37 -11.84 4.75 -2.02
N ILE A 38 -11.12 4.59 -0.92
CA ILE A 38 -11.52 5.08 0.40
C ILE A 38 -10.59 6.23 0.74
N ILE A 39 -11.12 7.46 0.74
CA ILE A 39 -10.37 8.65 1.11
C ILE A 39 -10.72 9.02 2.54
N VAL A 40 -9.72 9.00 3.43
CA VAL A 40 -9.89 9.47 4.81
C VAL A 40 -9.27 10.84 4.95
N LYS A 41 -10.10 11.85 5.19
CA LYS A 41 -9.63 13.21 5.47
C LYS A 41 -8.98 13.25 6.87
N ASP A 42 -7.76 13.76 6.97
CA ASP A 42 -7.15 14.03 8.27
C ASP A 42 -8.07 14.91 9.13
N PRO A 43 -8.47 14.47 10.33
CA PRO A 43 -9.23 15.30 11.28
C PRO A 43 -8.63 16.67 11.58
N ASN A 44 -7.31 16.83 11.43
CA ASN A 44 -6.63 18.11 11.65
C ASN A 44 -6.68 19.05 10.42
N LEU A 45 -7.03 18.52 9.24
CA LEU A 45 -7.15 19.31 8.02
C LEU A 45 -8.48 20.09 8.02
N LYS A 46 -8.40 21.42 8.08
CA LYS A 46 -9.58 22.29 8.21
C LYS A 46 -10.24 22.54 6.87
N GLU A 47 -9.44 22.70 5.83
CA GLU A 47 -9.85 22.98 4.47
C GLU A 47 -10.70 21.83 3.90
N GLU A 48 -11.66 22.13 3.03
CA GLU A 48 -12.42 21.11 2.32
C GLU A 48 -11.56 20.40 1.28
N LEU A 49 -11.83 19.11 1.08
CA LEU A 49 -11.12 18.33 0.06
C LEU A 49 -11.61 18.73 -1.33
N LYS A 50 -10.65 18.96 -2.22
CA LYS A 50 -10.86 19.11 -3.65
C LYS A 50 -10.39 17.83 -4.34
N ILE A 51 -11.37 17.09 -4.85
CA ILE A 51 -11.19 15.78 -5.49
C ILE A 51 -11.74 15.91 -6.91
N PRO A 52 -10.98 15.54 -7.95
CA PRO A 52 -11.46 15.56 -9.32
C PRO A 52 -12.53 14.49 -9.56
N GLU A 53 -13.41 14.71 -10.53
CA GLU A 53 -14.48 13.78 -10.88
C GLU A 53 -13.97 12.50 -11.58
N GLY A 54 -14.86 11.51 -11.71
CA GLY A 54 -14.63 10.28 -12.48
C GLY A 54 -13.97 9.14 -11.71
N PHE A 55 -14.08 9.14 -10.38
CA PHE A 55 -13.60 8.06 -9.51
C PHE A 55 -14.76 7.45 -8.72
N ASN A 56 -14.71 6.13 -8.51
CA ASN A 56 -15.59 5.44 -7.59
C ASN A 56 -15.00 5.53 -6.18
N LEU A 57 -15.55 6.39 -5.33
CA LEU A 57 -14.95 6.66 -4.02
C LEU A 57 -15.95 6.95 -2.92
N ASP A 58 -15.52 6.65 -1.69
CA ASP A 58 -16.11 7.10 -0.45
C ASP A 58 -15.14 8.06 0.26
N VAL A 59 -15.67 9.14 0.83
CA VAL A 59 -14.90 10.10 1.64
C VAL A 59 -15.35 10.05 3.09
N TYR A 60 -14.42 9.78 4.00
CA TYR A 60 -14.66 9.77 5.44
C TYR A 60 -14.02 11.00 6.09
N LYS A 61 -14.81 11.69 6.92
CA LYS A 61 -14.36 12.87 7.67
C LYS A 61 -14.40 12.58 9.17
N LYS A 62 -13.89 13.52 9.99
CA LYS A 62 -13.88 13.40 11.46
C LYS A 62 -15.22 12.94 12.06
N PRO A 63 -16.41 13.44 11.65
CA PRO A 63 -17.68 12.95 12.20
C PRO A 63 -17.95 11.46 11.93
N ASP A 64 -17.49 10.94 10.78
CA ASP A 64 -17.62 9.52 10.45
C ASP A 64 -16.69 8.67 11.31
N ILE A 65 -15.46 9.14 11.54
CA ILE A 65 -14.50 8.51 12.42
C ILE A 65 -15.05 8.48 13.85
N ASP A 66 -15.47 9.64 14.37
CA ASP A 66 -16.06 9.77 15.71
C ASP A 66 -17.25 8.81 15.90
N ARG A 67 -18.09 8.64 14.88
CA ARG A 67 -19.25 7.75 14.90
C ARG A 67 -18.88 6.27 15.01
N VAL A 68 -17.79 5.85 14.38
CA VAL A 68 -17.39 4.42 14.33
C VAL A 68 -16.51 4.03 15.51
N VAL A 69 -15.54 4.86 15.88
CA VAL A 69 -14.56 4.51 16.94
C VAL A 69 -14.80 5.24 18.27
N GLY A 70 -15.74 6.18 18.30
CA GLY A 70 -15.99 7.07 19.44
C GLY A 70 -15.06 8.28 19.47
N ALA A 71 -15.58 9.42 19.94
CA ALA A 71 -14.85 10.69 19.95
C ALA A 71 -13.58 10.69 20.82
N SER A 72 -13.49 9.82 21.83
CA SER A 72 -12.29 9.67 22.66
C SER A 72 -11.14 8.95 21.95
N THR A 73 -11.48 8.07 20.98
CA THR A 73 -10.52 7.22 20.27
C THR A 73 -10.15 7.81 18.91
N SER A 74 -11.00 8.66 18.34
CA SER A 74 -10.80 9.23 17.00
C SER A 74 -9.51 10.05 16.86
N ILE A 75 -8.95 10.55 17.97
CA ILE A 75 -7.65 11.23 17.98
C ILE A 75 -6.50 10.35 17.45
N LEU A 76 -6.62 9.02 17.58
CA LEU A 76 -5.64 8.06 17.07
C LEU A 76 -5.61 7.99 15.54
N PHE A 77 -6.61 8.56 14.86
CA PHE A 77 -6.75 8.58 13.40
C PHE A 77 -6.47 9.99 12.84
N SER A 78 -5.40 10.64 13.30
CA SER A 78 -5.01 11.99 12.87
C SER A 78 -3.60 12.04 12.29
N GLY A 79 -3.35 13.01 11.41
CA GLY A 79 -2.13 13.00 10.59
C GLY A 79 -2.03 11.72 9.76
N TYR A 80 -0.82 11.17 9.61
CA TYR A 80 -0.60 9.97 8.79
C TYR A 80 -1.41 8.75 9.25
N SER A 81 -1.83 8.63 10.51
CA SER A 81 -2.59 7.47 10.98
C SER A 81 -4.06 7.49 10.55
N CYS A 82 -4.58 8.60 10.00
CA CYS A 82 -5.97 8.68 9.57
C CYS A 82 -6.35 7.57 8.57
N ARG A 83 -5.44 7.18 7.67
CA ARG A 83 -5.63 6.09 6.70
C ARG A 83 -6.02 4.75 7.35
N TYR A 84 -5.61 4.49 8.59
CA TYR A 84 -5.93 3.24 9.28
C TYR A 84 -7.43 3.11 9.53
N PHE A 85 -8.17 4.22 9.54
CA PHE A 85 -9.62 4.19 9.54
C PHE A 85 -10.17 3.55 8.25
N GLY A 86 -9.52 3.80 7.12
CA GLY A 86 -9.83 3.15 5.84
C GLY A 86 -9.66 1.63 5.92
N TYR A 87 -8.65 1.16 6.67
CA TYR A 87 -8.44 -0.28 6.87
C TYR A 87 -9.57 -0.90 7.70
N LEU A 88 -10.08 -0.16 8.67
CA LEU A 88 -11.18 -0.58 9.54
C LEU A 88 -12.52 -0.67 8.79
N VAL A 89 -12.81 0.27 7.88
CA VAL A 89 -14.10 0.34 7.19
C VAL A 89 -14.13 -0.43 5.86
N SER A 90 -12.97 -0.71 5.26
CA SER A 90 -12.88 -1.54 4.06
C SER A 90 -13.46 -2.93 4.30
N ARG A 91 -14.21 -3.44 3.32
CA ARG A 91 -14.82 -4.77 3.35
C ARG A 91 -14.24 -5.72 2.32
N LYS A 92 -13.43 -5.19 1.41
CA LYS A 92 -12.84 -5.96 0.32
C LYS A 92 -11.70 -6.84 0.81
N LYS A 93 -11.30 -7.78 -0.04
CA LYS A 93 -10.31 -8.80 0.32
C LYS A 93 -8.92 -8.19 0.47
N TYR A 94 -8.53 -7.35 -0.49
CA TYR A 94 -7.22 -6.70 -0.47
C TYR A 94 -7.38 -5.22 -0.21
N ILE A 95 -6.52 -4.72 0.67
CA ILE A 95 -6.43 -3.31 1.00
C ILE A 95 -5.06 -2.83 0.56
N ILE A 96 -5.03 -1.77 -0.25
CA ILE A 96 -3.81 -1.13 -0.71
C ILE A 96 -3.83 0.31 -0.22
N SER A 97 -2.84 0.69 0.59
CA SER A 97 -2.72 2.04 1.12
C SER A 97 -1.78 2.86 0.26
N VAL A 98 -2.15 4.08 -0.10
CA VAL A 98 -1.31 5.01 -0.86
C VAL A 98 -1.29 6.37 -0.18
N ASP A 99 -0.13 7.02 -0.17
CA ASP A 99 0.02 8.38 0.35
C ASP A 99 -0.35 9.43 -0.69
N ASP A 100 -0.99 10.52 -0.24
CA ASP A 100 -1.50 11.55 -1.17
C ASP A 100 -0.39 12.31 -1.90
N ASP A 101 0.87 12.23 -1.42
CA ASP A 101 2.06 12.87 -2.00
C ASP A 101 2.95 11.91 -2.78
N CYS A 102 2.50 10.68 -3.01
CA CYS A 102 3.19 9.71 -3.84
C CYS A 102 2.81 9.87 -5.32
N ILE A 103 3.75 9.55 -6.21
CA ILE A 103 3.48 9.46 -7.66
C ILE A 103 3.64 8.01 -8.11
N PRO A 104 2.90 7.56 -9.14
CA PRO A 104 3.01 6.18 -9.60
C PRO A 104 4.41 5.92 -10.17
N ALA A 105 4.94 4.74 -9.88
CA ALA A 105 6.26 4.35 -10.35
C ALA A 105 6.29 4.22 -11.88
N ARG A 106 7.45 4.53 -12.45
CA ARG A 106 7.75 4.30 -13.87
C ARG A 106 9.01 3.48 -14.01
N ASP A 107 9.01 2.53 -14.94
CA ASP A 107 10.18 1.72 -15.23
C ASP A 107 11.30 2.56 -15.89
N ASN A 108 12.45 1.94 -16.13
CA ASN A 108 13.60 2.61 -16.76
C ASN A 108 13.34 3.07 -18.21
N LYS A 109 12.22 2.64 -18.82
CA LYS A 109 11.76 3.04 -20.16
C LYS A 109 10.67 4.11 -20.08
N GLY A 110 10.26 4.53 -18.88
CA GLY A 110 9.22 5.52 -18.63
C GLY A 110 7.79 4.96 -18.63
N PHE A 111 7.62 3.65 -18.78
CA PHE A 111 6.30 3.02 -18.73
C PHE A 111 5.77 3.00 -17.31
N LEU A 112 4.47 3.25 -17.18
CA LEU A 112 3.78 3.21 -15.90
C LEU A 112 3.82 1.79 -15.33
N VAL A 113 4.24 1.67 -14.08
CA VAL A 113 4.17 0.41 -13.33
C VAL A 113 2.82 0.38 -12.62
N ASP A 114 2.01 -0.64 -12.90
CA ASP A 114 0.74 -0.85 -12.19
C ASP A 114 1.02 -1.38 -10.78
N ALA A 115 1.14 -0.45 -9.82
CA ALA A 115 1.47 -0.75 -8.44
C ALA A 115 0.43 -1.69 -7.80
N VAL A 116 -0.85 -1.54 -8.14
CA VAL A 116 -1.92 -2.41 -7.62
C VAL A 116 -1.73 -3.82 -8.14
N ALA A 117 -1.51 -3.98 -9.44
CA ALA A 117 -1.27 -5.31 -10.03
C ALA A 117 -0.04 -6.00 -9.44
N GLN A 118 1.05 -5.28 -9.24
CA GLN A 118 2.27 -5.85 -8.66
C GLN A 118 2.06 -6.23 -7.18
N HIS A 119 1.38 -5.41 -6.39
CA HIS A 119 1.03 -5.78 -5.01
C HIS A 119 0.17 -7.05 -4.95
N ILE A 120 -0.84 -7.17 -5.80
CA ILE A 120 -1.69 -8.38 -5.85
C ILE A 120 -0.88 -9.59 -6.29
N THR A 121 0.00 -9.44 -7.28
CA THR A 121 0.93 -10.50 -7.71
C THR A 121 1.78 -10.96 -6.53
N ASN A 122 2.38 -10.03 -5.78
CA ASN A 122 3.20 -10.34 -4.60
C ASN A 122 2.41 -11.05 -3.49
N LEU A 123 1.14 -10.71 -3.29
CA LEU A 123 0.29 -11.32 -2.25
C LEU A 123 -0.26 -12.70 -2.63
N THR A 124 -0.38 -12.97 -3.93
CA THR A 124 -0.99 -14.20 -4.46
C THR A 124 0.04 -15.21 -4.98
N THR A 125 1.27 -14.76 -5.17
CA THR A 125 2.42 -15.59 -5.56
C THR A 125 3.19 -16.01 -4.30
N PRO A 126 3.65 -17.27 -4.20
CA PRO A 126 4.44 -17.70 -3.06
C PRO A 126 5.72 -16.87 -2.90
N ALA A 127 6.05 -16.49 -1.67
CA ALA A 127 7.32 -15.87 -1.32
C ALA A 127 8.38 -16.94 -1.01
N THR A 128 9.66 -16.64 -1.25
CA THR A 128 10.79 -17.57 -1.04
C THR A 128 11.79 -17.05 0.00
N PRO A 129 11.38 -16.75 1.26
CA PRO A 129 12.22 -16.01 2.20
C PRO A 129 13.36 -16.81 2.81
N PHE A 130 13.40 -18.14 2.65
CA PHE A 130 14.34 -18.98 3.39
C PHE A 130 15.80 -18.84 2.94
N LEU A 131 16.02 -18.47 1.68
CA LEU A 131 17.35 -18.28 1.12
C LEU A 131 17.36 -16.98 0.31
N PHE A 132 18.49 -16.29 0.35
CA PHE A 132 18.71 -15.14 -0.52
C PHE A 132 18.81 -15.61 -1.98
N ASN A 133 17.93 -15.09 -2.83
CA ASN A 133 17.93 -15.41 -4.26
C ASN A 133 18.69 -14.34 -5.05
N THR A 134 19.73 -14.75 -5.78
CA THR A 134 20.55 -13.84 -6.58
C THR A 134 19.85 -13.36 -7.86
N LEU A 135 18.76 -14.00 -8.26
CA LEU A 135 17.86 -13.54 -9.33
C LEU A 135 16.54 -12.96 -8.78
N TYR A 136 16.53 -12.56 -7.49
CA TYR A 136 15.39 -11.94 -6.80
C TYR A 136 14.16 -12.84 -6.70
N ASP A 137 13.18 -12.69 -7.59
CA ASP A 137 11.91 -13.43 -7.55
C ASP A 137 11.92 -14.56 -8.59
N PRO A 138 11.92 -15.83 -8.16
CA PRO A 138 11.92 -16.97 -9.09
C PRO A 138 10.56 -17.19 -9.76
N PHE A 139 9.50 -16.50 -9.34
CA PHE A 139 8.17 -16.58 -9.94
C PHE A 139 7.88 -15.45 -10.93
N ALA A 140 8.77 -14.46 -11.03
CA ALA A 140 8.70 -13.42 -12.04
C ALA A 140 8.80 -14.00 -13.46
N GLU A 141 8.21 -13.32 -14.43
CA GLU A 141 8.26 -13.75 -15.83
C GLU A 141 9.71 -13.82 -16.33
N GLY A 142 10.10 -14.97 -16.91
CA GLY A 142 11.46 -15.20 -17.39
C GLY A 142 12.50 -15.54 -16.32
N ALA A 143 12.09 -15.67 -15.05
CA ALA A 143 12.94 -16.13 -13.96
C ALA A 143 12.65 -17.60 -13.57
N ASP A 144 13.59 -18.21 -12.85
CA ASP A 144 13.44 -19.54 -12.23
C ASP A 144 14.35 -19.62 -10.99
N PHE A 145 14.18 -20.68 -10.20
CA PHE A 145 15.01 -20.99 -9.05
C PHE A 145 16.47 -21.21 -9.46
N VAL A 146 17.36 -20.48 -8.78
CA VAL A 146 18.81 -20.58 -8.98
C VAL A 146 19.36 -21.93 -8.52
N ARG A 147 20.55 -22.28 -9.05
CA ARG A 147 21.30 -23.47 -8.62
C ARG A 147 21.48 -23.46 -7.09
N GLY A 148 21.29 -24.62 -6.46
CA GLY A 148 21.43 -24.77 -5.01
C GLY A 148 20.17 -24.41 -4.20
N TYR A 149 19.11 -23.85 -4.81
CA TYR A 149 17.85 -23.66 -4.11
C TYR A 149 17.14 -25.02 -3.89
N PRO A 150 16.89 -25.45 -2.64
CA PRO A 150 16.32 -26.77 -2.36
C PRO A 150 14.95 -26.96 -2.99
N PHE A 151 14.74 -28.08 -3.69
CA PHE A 151 13.45 -28.41 -4.33
C PHE A 151 12.29 -28.43 -3.32
N SER A 152 12.54 -28.89 -2.10
CA SER A 152 11.54 -28.93 -1.02
C SER A 152 11.04 -27.56 -0.56
N LEU A 153 11.76 -26.47 -0.89
CA LEU A 153 11.39 -25.11 -0.52
C LEU A 153 10.79 -24.30 -1.69
N ARG A 154 10.73 -24.88 -2.90
CA ARG A 154 10.27 -24.17 -4.11
C ARG A 154 8.77 -23.88 -4.13
N SER A 155 7.98 -24.55 -3.29
CA SER A 155 6.57 -24.21 -3.11
C SER A 155 6.37 -22.86 -2.42
N GLY A 156 7.41 -22.30 -1.79
CA GLY A 156 7.35 -21.01 -1.11
C GLY A 156 6.40 -20.98 0.09
N VAL A 157 6.09 -19.77 0.55
CA VAL A 157 5.16 -19.48 1.66
C VAL A 157 4.21 -18.33 1.30
N LYS A 158 3.09 -18.22 2.02
CA LYS A 158 2.14 -17.11 1.84
C LYS A 158 2.84 -15.78 2.18
N CYS A 159 2.67 -14.79 1.31
CA CYS A 159 3.04 -13.39 1.58
C CYS A 159 1.92 -12.71 2.40
N ALA A 160 2.27 -12.09 3.52
CA ALA A 160 1.28 -11.41 4.39
C ALA A 160 1.15 -9.91 4.09
N LEU A 161 2.23 -9.28 3.62
CA LEU A 161 2.35 -7.85 3.40
C LEU A 161 3.26 -7.62 2.20
N SER A 162 2.82 -6.77 1.28
CA SER A 162 3.65 -6.23 0.20
C SER A 162 3.84 -4.73 0.44
N CYS A 163 5.05 -4.20 0.25
CA CYS A 163 5.36 -2.78 0.42
C CYS A 163 6.27 -2.30 -0.72
N GLY A 164 6.17 -1.03 -1.11
CA GLY A 164 6.98 -0.45 -2.19
C GLY A 164 6.13 0.22 -3.27
N LEU A 165 6.71 0.44 -4.44
CA LEU A 165 6.00 0.82 -5.68
C LEU A 165 5.47 2.27 -5.77
N TRP A 166 6.18 3.21 -5.14
CA TRP A 166 5.95 4.65 -5.32
C TRP A 166 7.26 5.40 -5.60
N LEU A 167 7.10 6.62 -6.12
CA LEU A 167 8.16 7.61 -6.26
C LEU A 167 7.72 8.92 -5.57
N ASN A 168 8.55 9.96 -5.71
CA ASN A 168 8.41 11.27 -5.08
C ASN A 168 9.01 11.33 -3.67
N LEU A 169 8.23 11.36 -2.60
CA LEU A 169 8.83 11.48 -1.26
C LEU A 169 9.62 10.22 -0.89
N ALA A 170 10.86 10.43 -0.45
CA ALA A 170 11.65 9.38 0.15
C ALA A 170 11.09 9.08 1.54
N ASP A 171 10.95 7.80 1.87
CA ASP A 171 10.43 7.35 3.16
C ASP A 171 11.55 7.35 4.22
N HIS A 172 12.05 8.56 4.47
CA HIS A 172 13.00 8.84 5.53
C HIS A 172 12.26 8.97 6.87
N ASP A 173 12.98 8.72 7.97
CA ASP A 173 12.49 9.13 9.29
C ASP A 173 12.20 10.65 9.31
N ALA A 174 11.25 11.07 10.14
CA ALA A 174 10.79 12.46 10.16
C ALA A 174 11.92 13.50 10.35
N PRO A 175 12.90 13.31 11.26
CA PRO A 175 14.07 14.19 11.34
C PRO A 175 14.87 14.28 10.03
N THR A 176 15.20 13.14 9.41
CA THR A 176 15.94 13.13 8.15
C THR A 176 15.14 13.81 7.03
N GLN A 177 13.83 13.55 6.95
CA GLN A 177 12.96 14.18 5.96
C GLN A 177 12.88 15.71 6.15
N ALA A 178 12.85 16.20 7.40
CA ALA A 178 12.85 17.62 7.70
C ALA A 178 14.16 18.33 7.30
N LEU A 179 15.29 17.62 7.37
CA LEU A 179 16.60 18.12 6.93
C LEU A 179 16.80 18.03 5.41
N LYS A 180 16.00 17.23 4.71
CA LYS A 180 16.10 17.00 3.26
C LYS A 180 14.76 17.17 2.54
N PRO A 181 14.08 18.32 2.69
CA PRO A 181 12.71 18.51 2.22
C PRO A 181 12.57 18.45 0.68
N GLU A 182 13.66 18.65 -0.06
CA GLU A 182 13.71 18.60 -1.52
C GLU A 182 14.15 17.24 -2.07
N GLN A 183 14.66 16.34 -1.24
CA GLN A 183 15.09 15.03 -1.71
C GLN A 183 13.87 14.24 -2.20
N ARG A 184 14.02 13.62 -3.37
CA ARG A 184 13.00 12.77 -3.98
C ARG A 184 13.54 11.39 -4.31
N ASN A 185 12.73 10.38 -4.11
CA ASN A 185 12.90 9.07 -4.72
C ASN A 185 12.43 9.15 -6.18
N SER A 186 13.38 9.23 -7.11
CA SER A 186 13.11 9.33 -8.56
C SER A 186 13.43 8.05 -9.33
N ARG A 187 14.01 7.05 -8.67
CA ARG A 187 14.47 5.82 -9.31
C ARG A 187 13.62 4.65 -8.86
N TYR A 188 12.87 4.08 -9.80
CA TYR A 188 12.27 2.77 -9.61
C TYR A 188 13.36 1.69 -9.65
N VAL A 189 13.34 0.80 -8.67
CA VAL A 189 14.16 -0.40 -8.65
C VAL A 189 13.23 -1.58 -8.91
N ASP A 190 13.36 -2.17 -10.09
CA ASP A 190 12.59 -3.33 -10.52
C ASP A 190 13.17 -4.60 -9.88
N ALA A 191 12.89 -4.79 -8.60
CA ALA A 191 13.29 -5.96 -7.85
C ALA A 191 12.27 -6.27 -6.74
N VAL A 192 11.82 -7.51 -6.69
CA VAL A 192 11.01 -8.04 -5.58
C VAL A 192 11.92 -8.79 -4.63
N MET A 193 11.96 -8.33 -3.37
CA MET A 193 12.74 -8.96 -2.31
C MET A 193 11.81 -9.43 -1.20
N THR A 194 12.07 -10.62 -0.68
CA THR A 194 11.26 -11.22 0.39
C THR A 194 11.95 -11.07 1.74
N VAL A 195 11.23 -10.56 2.73
CA VAL A 195 11.69 -10.51 4.12
C VAL A 195 11.10 -11.69 4.89
N PRO A 196 11.91 -12.50 5.59
CA PRO A 196 11.40 -13.64 6.37
C PRO A 196 10.57 -13.20 7.58
N ALA A 197 9.63 -14.05 7.98
CA ALA A 197 8.96 -13.90 9.26
C ALA A 197 9.99 -13.85 10.41
N ARG A 198 9.70 -13.04 11.44
CA ARG A 198 10.56 -12.81 12.61
C ARG A 198 11.85 -12.01 12.34
N VAL A 199 11.98 -11.42 11.15
CA VAL A 199 13.01 -10.42 10.86
C VAL A 199 12.41 -9.03 11.02
N LEU A 200 13.13 -8.14 11.69
CA LEU A 200 12.74 -6.73 11.82
C LEU A 200 13.04 -6.00 10.51
N VAL A 201 12.07 -5.25 10.02
CA VAL A 201 12.20 -4.42 8.82
C VAL A 201 11.56 -3.06 9.09
N PRO A 202 12.24 -1.94 8.79
CA PRO A 202 11.61 -0.63 8.83
C PRO A 202 10.62 -0.54 7.66
N ILE A 203 9.34 -0.43 7.96
CA ILE A 203 8.27 -0.29 6.97
C ILE A 203 7.40 0.89 7.38
N SER A 204 7.16 1.81 6.46
CA SER A 204 6.13 2.82 6.61
C SER A 204 4.74 2.25 6.30
N GLY A 205 3.70 2.83 6.90
CA GLY A 205 2.31 2.44 6.69
C GLY A 205 1.74 2.87 5.31
N ILE A 206 2.62 3.26 4.39
CA ILE A 206 2.31 3.88 3.10
C ILE A 206 2.74 2.94 1.98
N ASN A 207 1.98 2.91 0.89
CA ASN A 207 2.25 2.06 -0.29
C ASN A 207 2.49 0.60 0.14
N ILE A 208 1.56 0.13 0.97
CA ILE A 208 1.49 -1.23 1.45
C ILE A 208 0.22 -1.88 0.96
N ALA A 209 0.27 -3.19 0.79
CA ALA A 209 -0.88 -4.00 0.43
C ALA A 209 -0.91 -5.26 1.30
N PHE A 210 -2.11 -5.66 1.71
CA PHE A 210 -2.33 -6.87 2.48
C PHE A 210 -3.72 -7.44 2.25
N ASP A 211 -3.87 -8.72 2.57
CA ASP A 211 -5.19 -9.35 2.70
C ASP A 211 -5.83 -8.90 4.00
N ARG A 212 -7.07 -8.39 3.96
CA ARG A 212 -7.81 -7.87 5.10
C ARG A 212 -7.90 -8.87 6.26
N GLU A 213 -7.78 -10.18 6.00
CA GLU A 213 -7.72 -11.19 7.06
C GLU A 213 -6.64 -10.88 8.12
N VAL A 214 -5.49 -10.30 7.72
CA VAL A 214 -4.38 -10.03 8.65
C VAL A 214 -4.72 -8.98 9.72
N VAL A 215 -5.70 -8.11 9.48
CA VAL A 215 -6.17 -7.10 10.45
C VAL A 215 -7.48 -7.52 11.14
N GLN A 216 -8.24 -8.46 10.58
CA GLN A 216 -9.45 -8.98 11.23
C GLN A 216 -9.14 -9.89 12.41
N ASP A 217 -8.04 -10.65 12.35
CA ASP A 217 -7.65 -11.52 13.47
C ASP A 217 -7.19 -10.71 14.69
N LEU A 218 -6.79 -9.44 14.52
CA LEU A 218 -6.51 -8.53 15.64
C LEU A 218 -7.76 -8.18 16.46
N GLN A 219 -8.95 -8.16 15.84
CA GLN A 219 -10.21 -7.89 16.55
C GLN A 219 -10.68 -9.08 17.40
N LYS A 220 -10.12 -10.28 17.19
CA LYS A 220 -10.43 -11.47 18.02
C LYS A 220 -9.53 -11.58 19.25
N ILE A 221 -8.45 -10.82 19.33
CA ILE A 221 -7.50 -10.84 20.46
C ILE A 221 -8.03 -10.05 21.67
N GLU A 222 -9.11 -9.27 21.50
CA GLU A 222 -9.79 -8.51 22.57
C GLU A 222 -11.23 -8.98 22.81
N SER A 223 -11.46 -10.30 22.78
CA SER A 223 -12.66 -10.88 23.38
C SER A 223 -12.25 -11.56 24.70
N PRO A 224 -12.73 -11.11 25.87
CA PRO A 224 -12.50 -11.81 27.13
C PRO A 224 -13.12 -13.22 27.14
#